data_AF-A0A357AH60-F1
#
_entry.id   AF-A0A357AH60-F1
#
_cell.length_a   1.000
_cell.length_b   1.000
_cell.length_c   1.000
_cell.angle_alpha   90.00
_cell.angle_beta   90.00
_cell.angle_gamma   90.00
#
_symmetry.space_group_name_H-M   'P 1'
#
loop_
_entity.id
_entity.type
_entity.pdbx_description
1 polymer ?
#
loop_
_entity_poly.entity_id
_entity_poly.type
_entity_poly.pdbx_seq_one_letter_code
_entity_poly.pdbx_strand_id
1 'polypeptide(L)'
;ISIYNTAWNEIIGATKSQTITVNPNNEEVNTIYYVSNGGQEDKVIYGKNPISNGGVITLPRLFLNYYITLDMLIAFVLVVFFLIFRKKEKVKAIIVKILFVPVSYFVSHVMITGFNATSYSATRDFYLILLLVIPIYSLFYILYEKKHSKFRH
;
A
#
# COMPACT_ATOMS: atom_id res chain seq x y z
N ILE A 1 -20.73 3.84 19.60
CA ILE A 1 -19.35 3.70 19.08
C ILE A 1 -19.24 4.63 17.88
N SER A 2 -18.42 5.68 17.94
CA SER A 2 -18.11 6.52 16.78
C SER A 2 -17.16 5.73 15.89
N ILE A 3 -17.61 5.31 14.72
CA ILE A 3 -16.89 4.33 13.90
C ILE A 3 -15.79 5.02 13.06
N TYR A 4 -15.91 6.33 12.79
CA TYR A 4 -14.89 7.09 12.06
C TYR A 4 -14.86 8.57 12.48
N ASN A 5 -13.98 8.93 13.41
CA ASN A 5 -13.52 10.31 13.57
C ASN A 5 -12.08 10.38 13.04
N THR A 6 -11.84 11.17 11.99
CA THR A 6 -10.48 11.40 11.47
C THR A 6 -10.01 12.78 11.90
N ALA A 7 -8.68 12.99 11.97
CA ALA A 7 -8.13 14.33 12.23
C ALA A 7 -8.66 15.38 11.23
N TRP A 8 -8.97 14.95 10.00
CA TRP A 8 -9.62 15.79 9.00
C TRP A 8 -11.04 16.22 9.38
N ASN A 9 -11.82 15.36 10.04
CA ASN A 9 -13.17 15.72 10.50
C ASN A 9 -13.13 16.81 11.56
N GLU A 10 -12.12 16.80 12.43
CA GLU A 10 -11.90 17.85 13.44
C GLU A 10 -11.47 19.17 12.79
N ILE A 11 -10.54 19.11 11.82
CA ILE A 11 -10.04 20.30 11.10
C ILE A 11 -11.15 20.94 10.25
N ILE A 12 -12.00 20.13 9.61
CA ILE A 12 -13.04 20.60 8.67
C ILE A 12 -14.37 20.89 9.41
N GLY A 13 -14.47 20.58 10.71
CA GLY A 13 -15.71 20.75 11.49
C GLY A 13 -16.84 19.83 11.05
N ALA A 14 -16.53 18.74 10.34
CA ALA A 14 -17.48 17.82 9.74
C ALA A 14 -17.82 16.63 10.66
N THR A 15 -17.98 16.87 11.96
CA THR A 15 -18.44 15.85 12.92
C THR A 15 -19.92 15.57 12.73
N LYS A 16 -20.26 14.80 11.70
CA LYS A 16 -21.61 14.25 11.52
C LYS A 16 -21.64 12.85 12.10
N SER A 17 -22.49 12.63 13.12
CA SER A 17 -22.76 11.29 13.64
C SER A 17 -23.40 10.46 12.53
N GLN A 18 -22.67 9.50 11.98
CA GLN A 18 -23.17 8.59 10.96
C GLN A 18 -23.87 7.42 11.65
N THR A 19 -25.20 7.37 11.55
CA THR A 19 -25.98 6.20 11.96
C THR A 19 -26.06 5.24 10.77
N ILE A 20 -25.56 4.02 10.95
CA ILE A 20 -25.66 2.96 9.96
C ILE A 20 -26.71 1.97 10.45
N THR A 21 -27.80 1.80 9.70
CA THR A 21 -28.76 0.73 9.95
C THR A 21 -28.19 -0.56 9.40
N VAL A 22 -27.79 -1.45 10.31
CA VAL A 22 -27.41 -2.81 9.93
C VAL A 22 -28.69 -3.60 9.74
N ASN A 23 -28.82 -4.27 8.59
CA ASN A 23 -29.99 -5.07 8.19
C ASN A 23 -31.29 -4.25 7.97
N PRO A 24 -31.39 -3.54 6.83
CA PRO A 24 -32.58 -2.77 6.48
C PRO A 24 -33.81 -3.65 6.14
N ASN A 25 -33.62 -4.95 5.90
CA ASN A 25 -34.67 -5.88 5.45
C ASN A 25 -35.22 -6.77 6.59
N ASN A 26 -34.87 -6.49 7.85
CA ASN A 26 -35.35 -7.23 9.03
C ASN A 26 -34.98 -8.74 9.05
N GLU A 27 -33.91 -9.15 8.36
CA GLU A 27 -33.36 -10.51 8.41
C GLU A 27 -32.76 -10.82 9.80
N GLU A 28 -32.72 -12.08 10.24
CA GLU A 28 -32.09 -12.39 11.54
C GLU A 28 -30.56 -12.17 11.48
N VAL A 29 -30.06 -11.15 12.21
CA VAL A 29 -28.62 -10.90 12.35
C VAL A 29 -28.11 -11.61 13.59
N ASN A 30 -27.31 -12.66 13.40
CA ASN A 30 -26.83 -13.51 14.49
C ASN A 30 -25.70 -12.87 15.34
N THR A 31 -24.65 -12.31 14.70
CA THR A 31 -23.52 -11.67 15.40
C THR A 31 -22.81 -10.65 14.52
N ILE A 32 -22.47 -9.48 15.07
CA ILE A 32 -21.71 -8.42 14.38
C ILE A 32 -20.34 -8.28 15.05
N TYR A 33 -19.29 -8.31 14.24
CA TYR A 33 -17.91 -8.16 14.68
C TYR A 33 -17.30 -6.83 14.22
N TYR A 34 -16.48 -6.24 15.09
CA TYR A 34 -15.54 -5.18 14.77
C TYR A 34 -14.21 -5.80 14.38
N VAL A 35 -13.80 -5.61 13.13
CA VAL A 35 -12.50 -6.08 12.64
C VAL A 35 -11.41 -5.13 13.11
N SER A 36 -10.46 -5.64 13.90
CA SER A 36 -9.33 -4.85 14.38
C SER A 36 -8.19 -4.88 13.36
N ASN A 37 -7.65 -3.69 13.02
CA ASN A 37 -6.46 -3.60 12.18
C ASN A 37 -5.24 -3.97 13.04
N GLY A 38 -4.61 -5.12 12.77
CA GLY A 38 -3.38 -5.53 13.46
C GLY A 38 -3.33 -6.98 13.91
N GLY A 39 -4.25 -7.84 13.45
CA GLY A 39 -4.21 -9.28 13.74
C GLY A 39 -4.69 -9.65 15.14
N GLN A 40 -5.30 -8.70 15.83
CA GLN A 40 -6.03 -8.96 17.07
C GLN A 40 -7.36 -9.65 16.74
N GLU A 41 -7.90 -10.35 17.72
CA GLU A 41 -9.23 -10.95 17.61
C GLU A 41 -10.30 -9.87 17.36
N ASP A 42 -11.18 -10.18 16.42
CA ASP A 42 -12.32 -9.34 16.07
C ASP A 42 -13.27 -9.25 17.26
N LYS A 43 -13.65 -8.02 17.62
CA LYS A 43 -14.43 -7.75 18.83
C LYS A 43 -15.92 -7.79 18.53
N VAL A 44 -16.68 -8.61 19.25
CA VAL A 44 -18.15 -8.65 19.10
C VAL A 44 -18.77 -7.32 19.55
N ILE A 45 -19.58 -6.71 18.68
CA ILE A 45 -20.35 -5.49 18.98
C ILE A 45 -21.83 -5.83 19.24
N TYR A 46 -22.37 -6.89 18.63
CA TYR A 46 -23.77 -7.28 18.76
C TYR A 46 -23.94 -8.79 18.59
N GLY A 47 -24.91 -9.39 19.29
CA GLY A 47 -25.18 -10.82 19.28
C GLY A 47 -24.32 -11.62 20.25
N LYS A 48 -24.46 -12.95 20.21
CA LYS A 48 -23.70 -13.89 21.04
C LYS A 48 -22.65 -14.57 20.18
N ASN A 49 -21.38 -14.55 20.59
CA ASN A 49 -20.32 -15.26 19.87
C ASN A 49 -20.70 -16.76 19.76
N PRO A 50 -20.87 -17.32 18.55
CA PRO A 50 -21.13 -18.75 18.37
C PRO A 50 -19.94 -19.63 18.78
N ILE A 51 -18.74 -19.06 18.92
CA ILE A 51 -17.53 -19.75 19.37
C ILE A 51 -17.39 -19.53 20.88
N SER A 52 -17.69 -20.55 21.68
CA SER A 52 -17.86 -20.45 23.13
C SER A 52 -16.58 -20.20 23.95
N ASN A 53 -15.41 -20.05 23.32
CA ASN A 53 -14.13 -19.70 23.96
C ASN A 53 -13.05 -19.32 22.92
N GLY A 54 -13.45 -18.72 21.78
CA GLY A 54 -12.50 -18.40 20.70
C GLY A 54 -12.82 -17.09 19.99
N GLY A 55 -11.79 -16.44 19.45
CA GLY A 55 -11.90 -15.25 18.62
C GLY A 55 -11.91 -15.57 17.12
N VAL A 56 -12.44 -14.65 16.33
CA VAL A 56 -12.26 -14.64 14.87
C VAL A 56 -11.12 -13.69 14.57
N ILE A 57 -10.13 -14.10 13.78
CA ILE A 57 -9.04 -13.21 13.34
C ILE A 57 -9.15 -13.04 11.84
N THR A 58 -9.27 -11.79 11.38
CA THR A 58 -9.25 -11.50 9.95
C THR A 58 -7.83 -11.70 9.39
N LEU A 59 -7.70 -12.57 8.39
CA LEU A 59 -6.42 -12.86 7.76
C LEU A 59 -5.84 -11.64 7.04
N PRO A 60 -4.53 -11.36 7.19
CA PRO A 60 -3.85 -10.34 6.41
C PRO A 60 -3.92 -10.70 4.92
N ARG A 61 -4.27 -9.72 4.08
CA ARG A 61 -4.37 -9.94 2.63
C ARG A 61 -2.98 -9.88 2.01
N LEU A 62 -2.52 -10.99 1.45
CA LEU A 62 -1.17 -11.14 0.90
C LEU A 62 -0.94 -10.50 -0.48
N PHE A 63 -1.94 -9.86 -1.09
CA PHE A 63 -1.84 -9.49 -2.50
C PHE A 63 -0.70 -8.50 -2.79
N LEU A 64 -0.33 -7.68 -1.80
CA LEU A 64 0.75 -6.71 -1.94
C LEU A 64 2.12 -7.39 -2.12
N ASN A 65 2.29 -8.60 -1.57
CA ASN A 65 3.49 -9.42 -1.75
C ASN A 65 3.62 -9.95 -3.18
N TYR A 66 2.52 -10.19 -3.88
CA TYR A 66 2.58 -10.57 -5.29
C TYR A 66 3.07 -9.41 -6.15
N TYR A 67 2.63 -8.18 -5.86
CA TYR A 67 3.08 -7.01 -6.60
C TYR A 67 4.56 -6.70 -6.40
N ILE A 68 5.09 -6.78 -5.17
CA ILE A 68 6.53 -6.55 -4.93
C ILE A 68 7.40 -7.66 -5.53
N THR A 69 6.91 -8.90 -5.56
CA THR A 69 7.60 -10.00 -6.24
C THR A 69 7.67 -9.78 -7.74
N LEU A 70 6.56 -9.36 -8.36
CA LEU A 70 6.51 -9.01 -9.78
C LEU A 70 7.43 -7.82 -10.10
N ASP A 71 7.42 -6.80 -9.24
CA ASP A 71 8.30 -5.63 -9.36
C ASP A 71 9.79 -6.02 -9.36
N MET A 72 10.19 -6.88 -8.43
CA MET A 72 11.56 -7.41 -8.38
C MET A 72 11.93 -8.20 -9.64
N LEU A 73 11.00 -8.97 -10.21
CA LEU A 73 11.23 -9.71 -11.46
C LEU A 73 11.45 -8.74 -12.63
N ILE A 74 10.62 -7.70 -12.74
CA ILE A 74 10.77 -6.65 -13.77
C ILE A 74 12.11 -5.91 -13.60
N ALA A 75 12.44 -5.52 -12.36
CA ALA A 75 13.70 -4.86 -12.05
C ALA A 75 14.90 -5.73 -12.45
N PHE A 76 14.86 -7.03 -12.16
CA PHE A 76 15.91 -7.97 -12.52
C PHE A 76 16.11 -8.03 -14.04
N VAL A 77 15.02 -8.15 -14.81
CA VAL A 77 15.06 -8.15 -16.29
C VAL A 77 15.67 -6.84 -16.82
N LEU A 78 15.29 -5.69 -16.26
CA LEU A 78 15.84 -4.39 -16.65
C LEU A 78 17.34 -4.26 -16.33
N VAL A 79 17.80 -4.79 -15.19
CA VAL A 79 19.22 -4.84 -14.83
C VAL A 79 20.00 -5.71 -15.83
N VAL A 80 19.46 -6.87 -16.23
CA VAL A 80 20.08 -7.70 -17.26
C VAL A 80 20.20 -6.95 -18.59
N PHE A 81 19.14 -6.28 -19.03
CA PHE A 81 19.19 -5.44 -20.23
C PHE A 81 20.20 -4.30 -20.11
N PHE A 82 20.29 -3.66 -18.95
CA PHE A 82 21.27 -2.62 -18.68
C PHE A 82 22.71 -3.14 -18.86
N LEU A 83 23.01 -4.35 -18.39
CA LEU A 83 24.32 -4.99 -18.55
C LEU A 83 24.64 -5.30 -20.02
N ILE A 84 23.66 -5.82 -20.77
CA ILE A 84 23.82 -6.16 -22.21
C ILE A 84 24.06 -4.88 -23.03
N PHE A 85 23.27 -3.83 -22.82
CA PHE A 85 23.32 -2.60 -23.60
C PHE A 85 24.26 -1.53 -23.02
N ARG A 86 25.12 -1.89 -22.06
CA ARG A 86 26.02 -0.96 -21.35
C ARG A 86 26.91 -0.12 -22.28
N LYS A 87 27.24 -0.62 -23.47
CA LYS A 87 28.08 0.08 -24.47
C LYS A 87 27.34 1.13 -25.30
N LYS A 88 26.00 1.14 -25.26
CA LYS A 88 25.16 2.05 -26.07
C LYS A 88 24.57 3.13 -25.17
N GLU A 89 25.23 4.28 -25.07
CA GLU A 89 24.85 5.36 -24.13
C GLU A 89 23.39 5.82 -24.26
N LYS A 90 22.83 5.90 -25.48
CA LYS A 90 21.42 6.27 -25.69
C LYS A 90 20.44 5.24 -25.11
N VAL A 91 20.70 3.94 -25.35
CA VAL A 91 19.84 2.84 -24.89
C VAL A 91 19.94 2.69 -23.38
N LYS A 92 21.16 2.79 -22.85
CA LYS A 92 21.46 2.79 -21.41
C LYS A 92 20.68 3.89 -20.68
N ALA A 93 20.65 5.12 -21.20
CA ALA A 93 19.90 6.22 -20.57
C ALA A 93 18.39 5.92 -20.50
N ILE A 94 17.82 5.29 -21.54
CA ILE A 94 16.41 4.87 -21.54
C ILE A 94 16.17 3.78 -20.50
N ILE A 95 17.02 2.76 -20.44
CA ILE A 95 16.90 1.66 -19.48
C ILE A 95 16.97 2.19 -18.04
N VAL A 96 17.87 3.13 -17.75
CA VAL A 96 17.98 3.74 -16.41
C VAL A 96 16.70 4.49 -16.04
N LYS A 97 16.11 5.26 -16.97
CA LYS A 97 14.83 5.95 -16.72
C LYS A 97 13.70 4.96 -16.43
N ILE A 98 13.65 3.84 -17.14
CA ILE A 98 12.66 2.77 -16.89
C ILE A 98 12.93 2.09 -15.55
N LEU A 99 14.19 1.85 -15.18
CA LEU A 99 14.59 1.23 -13.91
C LEU A 99 14.20 2.08 -12.68
N PHE A 100 14.05 3.40 -12.83
CA PHE A 100 13.57 4.23 -11.73
C PHE A 100 12.12 3.94 -11.31
N VAL A 101 11.30 3.37 -12.20
CA VAL A 101 9.91 3.01 -11.88
C VAL A 101 9.83 1.88 -10.85
N PRO A 102 10.47 0.70 -11.05
CA PRO A 102 10.45 -0.33 -10.04
C PRO A 102 11.21 0.07 -8.78
N VAL A 103 12.30 0.86 -8.90
CA VAL A 103 13.01 1.36 -7.72
C VAL A 103 12.14 2.29 -6.88
N SER A 104 11.37 3.19 -7.48
CA SER A 104 10.46 4.06 -6.74
C SER A 104 9.31 3.28 -6.11
N TYR A 105 8.78 2.28 -6.81
CA TYR A 105 7.77 1.38 -6.25
C TYR A 105 8.30 0.61 -5.04
N PHE A 106 9.48 0.01 -5.15
CA PHE A 106 10.12 -0.72 -4.07
C PHE A 106 10.32 0.15 -2.82
N VAL A 107 10.84 1.38 -3.00
CA VAL A 107 11.04 2.32 -1.88
C VAL A 107 9.69 2.71 -1.26
N SER A 108 8.69 3.06 -2.06
CA SER A 108 7.33 3.37 -1.59
C SER A 108 6.72 2.21 -0.81
N HIS A 109 6.88 0.98 -1.31
CA HIS A 109 6.40 -0.23 -0.66
C HIS A 109 7.01 -0.37 0.73
N VAL A 110 8.34 -0.35 0.83
CA VAL A 110 9.05 -0.45 2.12
C VAL A 110 8.66 0.67 3.09
N MET A 111 8.43 1.89 2.60
CA MET A 111 7.99 3.00 3.45
C MET A 111 6.59 2.80 4.06
N ILE A 112 5.67 2.16 3.33
CA ILE A 112 4.28 1.99 3.78
C ILE A 112 4.08 0.70 4.58
N THR A 113 4.63 -0.42 4.12
CA THR A 113 4.40 -1.73 4.75
C THR A 113 5.53 -2.20 5.65
N GLY A 114 6.68 -1.53 5.60
CA GLY A 114 7.89 -1.99 6.28
C GLY A 114 8.40 -3.33 5.73
N PHE A 115 9.35 -3.94 6.43
CA PHE A 115 9.97 -5.20 5.99
C PHE A 115 9.10 -6.44 6.24
N ASN A 116 8.13 -6.36 7.15
CA ASN A 116 7.28 -7.49 7.53
C ASN A 116 6.04 -7.67 6.63
N ALA A 117 5.82 -6.74 5.69
CA ALA A 117 4.83 -6.80 4.59
C ALA A 117 3.42 -7.33 4.96
N THR A 118 3.01 -7.14 6.21
CA THR A 118 1.72 -7.60 6.73
C THR A 118 0.79 -6.41 6.82
N SER A 119 -0.13 -6.31 5.86
CA SER A 119 -1.15 -5.26 5.86
C SER A 119 -2.54 -5.84 6.07
N TYR A 120 -3.19 -5.38 7.13
CA TYR A 120 -4.60 -5.64 7.42
C TYR A 120 -5.53 -4.73 6.58
N SER A 121 -5.01 -3.63 6.04
CA SER A 121 -5.71 -2.71 5.14
C SER A 121 -4.97 -2.56 3.81
N ALA A 122 -4.74 -3.70 3.15
CA ALA A 122 -3.88 -3.77 1.98
C ALA A 122 -4.34 -2.89 0.80
N THR A 123 -5.66 -2.60 0.67
CA THR A 123 -6.18 -1.69 -0.37
C THR A 123 -5.78 -0.25 -0.12
N ARG A 124 -5.90 0.24 1.12
CA ARG A 124 -5.45 1.58 1.52
C ARG A 124 -3.95 1.71 1.27
N ASP A 125 -3.18 0.74 1.72
CA ASP A 125 -1.72 0.76 1.61
C ASP A 125 -1.28 0.73 0.14
N PHE A 126 -1.97 -0.02 -0.72
CA PHE A 126 -1.74 0.01 -2.16
C PHE A 126 -1.92 1.41 -2.78
N TYR A 127 -3.01 2.12 -2.43
CA TYR A 127 -3.22 3.48 -2.93
C TYR A 127 -2.16 4.46 -2.42
N LEU A 128 -1.73 4.32 -1.16
CA LEU A 128 -0.65 5.15 -0.59
C LEU A 128 0.69 4.89 -1.30
N ILE A 129 1.01 3.63 -1.62
CA ILE A 129 2.20 3.27 -2.39
C ILE A 129 2.16 3.90 -3.77
N LEU A 130 1.06 3.75 -4.51
CA LEU A 130 0.90 4.37 -5.83
C LEU A 130 1.03 5.90 -5.78
N LEU A 131 0.47 6.52 -4.75
CA LEU A 131 0.58 7.95 -4.54
C LEU A 131 2.04 8.37 -4.29
N LEU A 132 2.80 7.61 -3.50
CA LEU A 132 4.21 7.88 -3.18
C LEU A 132 5.18 7.60 -4.34
N VAL A 133 4.86 6.66 -5.24
CA VAL A 133 5.67 6.37 -6.43
C VAL A 133 5.93 7.64 -7.25
N ILE A 134 4.92 8.51 -7.38
CA ILE A 134 5.00 9.74 -8.19
C ILE A 134 6.09 10.71 -7.70
N PRO A 135 6.07 11.19 -6.43
CA PRO A 135 7.10 12.08 -5.93
C PRO A 135 8.48 11.40 -5.84
N ILE A 136 8.55 10.11 -5.49
CA ILE A 136 9.84 9.40 -5.40
C ILE A 136 10.49 9.23 -6.78
N TYR A 137 9.71 8.85 -7.79
CA TYR A 137 10.19 8.80 -9.17
C TYR A 137 10.68 10.18 -9.64
N SER A 138 9.91 11.23 -9.36
CA SER A 138 10.28 12.61 -9.73
C SER A 138 11.60 13.02 -9.09
N LEU A 139 11.83 12.66 -7.82
CA LEU A 139 13.08 12.92 -7.12
C LEU A 139 14.26 12.21 -7.79
N PHE A 140 14.12 10.92 -8.10
CA PHE A 140 15.17 10.16 -8.80
C PHE A 140 15.47 10.74 -10.19
N TYR A 141 14.43 11.13 -10.91
CA TYR A 141 14.57 11.74 -12.23
C TYR A 141 15.37 13.06 -12.18
N ILE A 142 15.04 13.96 -11.24
CA ILE A 142 15.74 15.24 -11.06
C ILE A 142 17.20 15.02 -10.66
N LEU A 143 17.46 14.10 -9.73
CA LEU A 143 18.82 13.78 -9.29
C LEU A 143 19.67 13.22 -10.44
N TYR A 144 19.07 12.39 -11.29
CA TYR A 144 19.73 11.83 -12.47
C TYR A 144 20.11 12.91 -13.48
N GLU A 145 19.16 13.78 -13.85
CA GLU A 145 19.41 14.89 -14.80
C GLU A 145 20.47 15.86 -14.26
N LYS A 146 20.41 16.22 -12.98
CA LYS A 146 21.42 17.11 -12.34
C LYS A 146 22.83 16.51 -12.40
N LYS A 147 22.96 15.19 -12.14
CA LYS A 147 24.24 14.49 -12.25
C LYS A 147 24.75 14.51 -13.69
N HIS A 148 23.89 14.23 -14.67
CA HIS A 148 24.28 14.14 -16.08
C HIS A 148 24.59 15.51 -16.72
N SER A 149 23.97 16.58 -16.24
CA SER A 149 24.27 17.96 -16.64
C SER A 149 25.65 18.42 -16.17
N LYS A 150 26.08 18.03 -14.96
CA LYS A 150 27.38 18.41 -14.38
C LYS A 150 28.59 17.84 -15.13
N PHE A 151 28.44 16.76 -15.89
CA PHE A 151 29.51 16.14 -16.69
C PHE A 151 29.60 16.65 -18.13
N ARG A 152 28.84 17.70 -18.50
CA ARG A 152 28.80 18.25 -19.85
C ARG A 152 29.54 19.59 -20.01
N HIS A 153 30.30 20.01 -19.00
CA HIS A 153 31.15 21.19 -19.00
C HIS A 153 32.63 20.81 -18.97
#